data_AF-A0A432YZ24-F1
#
_entry.id   AF-A0A432YZ24-F1
#
_cell.length_a   1.000
_cell.length_b   1.000
_cell.length_c   1.000
_cell.angle_alpha   90.00
_cell.angle_beta   90.00
_cell.angle_gamma   90.00
#
_symmetry.space_group_name_H-M   'P 1'
#
loop_
_entity.id
_entity.type
_entity.pdbx_description
1 polymer ?
#
loop_
_entity_poly.entity_id
_entity_poly.type
_entity_poly.pdbx_seq_one_letter_code
_entity_poly.pdbx_strand_id
1 'polypeptide(L)'
;MIADVPAGFDQWEWSKMPLSKNSAVTAYFLQSPQTPDWNLVEDFYSYCPAPHRDFWICPIGEDNWTFFKGDGGSWILSKIILPYTEKPKLKGPFHAISKSQKNGKEVWVYLSTFKFNDIQNILKLTYSQKIDSFKSIEKSHDLWIFKEDMGRLMFSEQGEYVILVHVL
;
A
#
# COMPACT_ATOMS: atom_id res chain seq x y z
N MET A 1 -19.37 19.57 -1.04
CA MET A 1 -18.98 18.20 -1.43
C MET A 1 -17.87 18.28 -2.46
N ILE A 2 -16.72 17.69 -2.16
CA ILE A 2 -15.66 17.48 -3.14
C ILE A 2 -15.95 16.11 -3.77
N ALA A 3 -16.42 16.10 -5.02
CA ALA A 3 -16.99 14.92 -5.69
C ALA A 3 -16.07 13.69 -5.81
N ASP A 4 -14.80 13.83 -5.43
CA ASP A 4 -13.76 12.82 -5.56
C ASP A 4 -13.35 12.18 -4.22
N VAL A 5 -13.81 12.70 -3.08
CA VAL A 5 -13.43 12.19 -1.74
C VAL A 5 -14.41 11.07 -1.31
N PRO A 6 -13.94 9.92 -0.79
CA PRO A 6 -14.82 8.83 -0.39
C PRO A 6 -15.75 9.20 0.78
N ALA A 7 -16.85 8.47 0.91
CA ALA A 7 -17.78 8.63 2.02
C ALA A 7 -17.06 8.48 3.38
N GLY A 8 -17.49 9.24 4.38
CA GLY A 8 -16.85 9.30 5.69
C GLY A 8 -15.74 10.35 5.75
N PHE A 9 -14.86 10.39 4.74
CA PHE A 9 -13.89 11.49 4.59
C PHE A 9 -14.56 12.78 4.11
N ASP A 10 -15.68 12.69 3.41
CA ASP A 10 -16.50 13.83 2.97
C ASP A 10 -17.16 14.61 4.12
N GLN A 11 -17.09 14.10 5.34
CA GLN A 11 -17.53 14.78 6.57
C GLN A 11 -16.52 15.85 7.05
N TRP A 12 -15.34 15.92 6.44
CA TRP A 12 -14.26 16.84 6.83
C TRP A 12 -13.99 17.90 5.76
N GLU A 13 -13.24 18.94 6.15
CA GLU A 13 -12.81 20.01 5.25
C GLU A 13 -11.44 19.71 4.66
N TRP A 14 -11.31 19.88 3.35
CA TRP A 14 -10.10 19.54 2.60
C TRP A 14 -9.67 20.67 1.68
N SER A 15 -8.36 20.81 1.48
CA SER A 15 -7.79 21.60 0.39
C SER A 15 -7.22 20.68 -0.70
N LYS A 16 -7.61 20.92 -1.95
CA LYS A 16 -7.18 20.15 -3.12
C LYS A 16 -5.79 20.62 -3.55
N MET A 17 -4.83 19.70 -3.67
CA MET A 17 -3.50 19.99 -4.22
C MET A 17 -3.27 19.18 -5.50
N PRO A 18 -3.10 19.83 -6.67
CA PRO A 18 -2.65 19.14 -7.86
C PRO A 18 -1.19 18.72 -7.67
N LEU A 19 -0.90 17.43 -7.80
CA LEU A 19 0.48 16.97 -7.74
C LEU A 19 1.17 17.38 -9.04
N SER A 20 2.20 18.22 -8.92
CA SER A 20 2.86 18.98 -10.00
C SER A 20 3.45 18.14 -11.15
N LYS A 21 3.50 16.81 -11.01
CA LYS A 21 4.00 15.87 -12.04
C LYS A 21 2.96 14.90 -12.60
N ASN A 22 1.71 14.91 -12.08
CA ASN A 22 0.67 14.04 -12.59
C ASN A 22 -0.72 14.67 -12.38
N SER A 23 -1.29 15.24 -13.43
CA SER A 23 -2.63 15.86 -13.41
C SER A 23 -3.77 14.88 -13.12
N ALA A 24 -3.52 13.57 -13.22
CA ALA A 24 -4.49 12.55 -12.86
C ALA A 24 -4.49 12.22 -11.35
N VAL A 25 -3.46 12.62 -10.60
CA VAL A 25 -3.39 12.38 -9.15
C VAL A 25 -3.73 13.68 -8.41
N THR A 26 -4.84 13.65 -7.69
CA THR A 26 -5.20 14.69 -6.75
C THR A 26 -4.92 14.20 -5.33
N ALA A 27 -4.18 15.00 -4.56
CA ALA A 27 -4.06 14.84 -3.12
C ALA A 27 -4.96 15.86 -2.39
N TYR A 28 -5.49 15.48 -1.24
CA TYR A 28 -6.36 16.32 -0.42
C TYR A 28 -5.73 16.49 0.97
N PHE A 29 -5.47 17.74 1.36
CA PHE A 29 -4.90 18.06 2.66
C PHE A 29 -6.03 18.38 3.64
N LEU A 30 -6.07 17.67 4.76
CA LEU A 30 -7.05 17.88 5.81
C LEU A 30 -6.89 19.28 6.42
N GLN A 31 -7.97 20.06 6.45
CA GLN A 31 -8.03 21.39 7.06
C GLN A 31 -8.72 21.34 8.43
N SER A 32 -9.84 20.62 8.51
CA SER A 32 -10.62 20.45 9.74
C SER A 32 -11.29 19.09 9.75
N PRO A 33 -11.14 18.27 10.80
CA PRO A 33 -10.37 18.54 12.04
C PRO A 33 -8.84 18.55 11.83
N GLN A 34 -8.07 19.08 12.80
CA GLN A 34 -6.59 19.04 12.73
C GLN A 34 -6.02 17.61 12.79
N THR A 35 -6.74 16.71 13.48
CA THR A 35 -6.43 15.28 13.57
C THR A 35 -7.64 14.48 13.13
N PRO A 36 -7.46 13.41 12.33
CA PRO A 36 -8.55 12.58 11.88
C PRO A 36 -9.35 11.97 13.03
N ASP A 37 -10.66 11.88 12.85
CA ASP A 37 -11.50 11.05 13.69
C ASP A 37 -11.46 9.61 13.18
N TRP A 38 -10.63 8.79 13.79
CA TRP A 38 -10.44 7.40 13.37
C TRP A 38 -11.62 6.49 13.70
N ASN A 39 -12.44 6.85 14.69
CA ASN A 39 -13.66 6.09 14.98
C ASN A 39 -14.65 6.25 13.83
N LEU A 40 -14.77 7.48 13.31
CA LEU A 40 -15.58 7.74 12.11
C LEU A 40 -15.06 6.95 10.91
N VAL A 41 -13.75 6.89 10.70
CA VAL A 41 -13.17 6.11 9.59
C VAL A 41 -13.47 4.61 9.76
N GLU A 42 -13.36 4.07 10.97
CA GLU A 42 -13.66 2.67 11.29
C GLU A 42 -15.15 2.34 11.09
N ASP A 43 -16.05 3.26 11.42
CA ASP A 43 -17.50 3.08 11.19
C ASP A 43 -17.82 2.93 9.69
N PHE A 44 -17.13 3.69 8.82
CA PHE A 44 -17.29 3.59 7.38
C PHE A 44 -16.54 2.40 6.76
N TYR A 45 -15.37 2.06 7.32
CA TYR A 45 -14.44 1.09 6.74
C TYR A 45 -13.98 0.06 7.78
N SER A 46 -14.92 -0.69 8.36
CA SER A 46 -14.64 -1.62 9.46
C SER A 46 -13.67 -2.77 9.12
N TYR A 47 -13.48 -3.05 7.84
CA TYR A 47 -12.52 -4.04 7.33
C TYR A 47 -11.10 -3.44 7.12
N CYS A 48 -10.95 -2.13 7.28
CA CYS A 48 -9.68 -1.42 7.21
C CYS A 48 -9.33 -0.95 8.62
N PRO A 49 -8.37 -1.61 9.29
CA PRO A 49 -8.04 -1.26 10.67
C PRO A 49 -7.61 0.20 10.78
N ALA A 50 -7.78 0.75 11.99
CA ALA A 50 -7.22 2.04 12.39
C ALA A 50 -5.76 2.19 11.93
N PRO A 51 -5.31 3.41 11.61
CA PRO A 51 -3.98 3.67 11.04
C PRO A 51 -2.91 2.99 11.87
N HIS A 52 -1.89 2.48 11.19
CA HIS A 52 -0.69 2.09 11.90
C HIS A 52 0.19 3.34 12.09
N ARG A 53 0.01 4.02 13.22
CA ARG A 53 0.60 5.35 13.51
C ARG A 53 0.10 6.44 12.54
N ASP A 54 0.95 6.84 11.60
CA ASP A 54 0.76 8.01 10.74
C ASP A 54 0.41 7.64 9.29
N PHE A 55 0.08 6.38 9.01
CA PHE A 55 -0.32 5.93 7.68
C PHE A 55 -1.43 4.88 7.76
N TRP A 56 -2.38 5.04 6.84
CA TRP A 56 -3.53 4.19 6.64
C TRP A 56 -3.69 3.90 5.16
N ILE A 57 -4.09 2.69 4.83
CA ILE A 57 -4.39 2.26 3.47
C ILE A 57 -5.64 1.40 3.48
N CYS A 58 -6.52 1.61 2.52
CA CYS A 58 -7.76 0.86 2.41
C CYS A 58 -8.23 0.74 0.97
N PRO A 59 -8.64 -0.46 0.53
CA PRO A 59 -9.36 -0.62 -0.72
C PRO A 59 -10.80 -0.06 -0.56
N ILE A 60 -11.14 0.94 -1.36
CA ILE A 60 -12.48 1.54 -1.41
C ILE A 60 -12.93 1.55 -2.86
N GLY A 61 -13.94 0.74 -3.18
CA GLY A 61 -14.34 0.49 -4.57
C GLY A 61 -13.23 -0.23 -5.33
N GLU A 62 -12.83 0.33 -6.48
CA GLU A 62 -11.73 -0.19 -7.31
C GLU A 62 -10.36 0.43 -6.97
N ASP A 63 -10.33 1.40 -6.06
CA ASP A 63 -9.14 2.17 -5.71
C ASP A 63 -8.52 1.75 -4.38
N ASN A 64 -7.20 1.83 -4.27
CA ASN A 64 -6.52 1.85 -2.98
C ASN A 64 -6.34 3.31 -2.55
N TRP A 65 -6.96 3.68 -1.44
CA TRP A 65 -6.80 4.99 -0.83
C TRP A 65 -5.75 4.94 0.26
N THR A 66 -4.92 5.98 0.33
CA THR A 66 -3.99 6.19 1.42
C THR A 66 -4.33 7.46 2.17
N PHE A 67 -4.14 7.41 3.48
CA PHE A 67 -4.29 8.56 4.34
C PHE A 67 -3.12 8.61 5.31
N PHE A 68 -2.30 9.63 5.19
CA PHE A 68 -1.01 9.67 5.88
C PHE A 68 -0.64 11.07 6.33
N LYS A 69 0.18 11.14 7.37
CA LYS A 69 0.71 12.40 7.90
C LYS A 69 1.95 12.80 7.12
N GLY A 70 1.92 13.97 6.49
CA GLY A 70 3.10 14.56 5.85
C GLY A 70 4.05 15.21 6.85
N ASP A 71 5.24 15.59 6.38
CA ASP A 71 6.31 16.18 7.22
C ASP A 71 5.91 17.47 7.95
N GLY A 72 4.91 18.20 7.43
CA GLY A 72 4.34 19.39 8.07
C GLY A 72 3.28 19.10 9.14
N GLY A 73 3.03 17.83 9.46
CA GLY A 73 2.01 17.40 10.42
C GLY A 73 0.59 17.36 9.87
N SER A 74 0.36 17.86 8.65
CA SER A 74 -0.93 17.79 7.95
C SER A 74 -1.21 16.38 7.45
N TRP A 75 -2.46 15.96 7.54
CA TRP A 75 -2.93 14.69 7.00
C TRP A 75 -3.31 14.82 5.53
N ILE A 76 -2.91 13.85 4.71
CA ILE A 76 -3.00 13.87 3.25
C ILE A 76 -3.71 12.61 2.80
N LEU A 77 -4.87 12.78 2.17
CA LEU A 77 -5.65 11.72 1.54
C LEU A 77 -5.32 11.69 0.04
N SER A 78 -4.99 10.51 -0.50
CA SER A 78 -4.69 10.33 -1.92
C SER A 78 -5.09 8.96 -2.40
N LYS A 79 -5.43 8.85 -3.69
CA LYS A 79 -5.48 7.56 -4.37
C LYS A 79 -4.06 7.08 -4.68
N ILE A 80 -3.80 5.80 -4.51
CA ILE A 80 -2.70 5.13 -5.19
C ILE A 80 -3.17 4.88 -6.62
N ILE A 81 -2.55 5.56 -7.58
CA ILE A 81 -2.81 5.28 -8.98
C ILE A 81 -1.93 4.11 -9.41
N LEU A 82 -2.50 2.91 -9.34
CA LEU A 82 -2.04 1.80 -10.18
C LEU A 82 -2.81 1.86 -11.51
N PRO A 83 -2.21 1.43 -12.63
CA PRO A 83 -2.97 1.26 -13.87
C PRO A 83 -4.16 0.31 -13.60
N TYR A 84 -5.40 0.83 -13.68
CA TYR A 84 -6.66 0.15 -13.30
C TYR A 84 -6.86 -1.24 -13.92
N THR A 85 -6.18 -1.54 -15.03
CA THR A 85 -6.41 -2.76 -15.82
C THR A 85 -5.68 -3.98 -15.31
N GLU A 86 -4.78 -3.86 -14.32
CA GLU A 86 -3.90 -4.96 -13.95
C GLU A 86 -4.00 -5.37 -12.49
N LYS A 87 -4.46 -6.61 -12.28
CA LYS A 87 -4.51 -7.23 -10.95
C LYS A 87 -3.09 -7.50 -10.46
N PRO A 88 -2.81 -7.30 -9.16
CA PRO A 88 -1.52 -7.65 -8.61
C PRO A 88 -1.20 -9.14 -8.79
N LYS A 89 0.07 -9.44 -9.05
CA LYS A 89 0.55 -10.79 -9.37
C LYS A 89 0.63 -11.72 -8.17
N LEU A 90 0.83 -11.14 -6.98
CA LEU A 90 0.73 -11.82 -5.71
C LEU A 90 -0.54 -11.41 -4.95
N LYS A 91 -1.07 -12.35 -4.18
CA LYS A 91 -2.20 -12.19 -3.26
C LYS A 91 -1.71 -12.45 -1.85
N GLY A 92 -2.20 -11.66 -0.90
CA GLY A 92 -1.82 -11.78 0.49
C GLY A 92 -2.36 -10.61 1.29
N PRO A 93 -2.08 -10.55 2.60
CA PRO A 93 -2.49 -9.45 3.45
C PRO A 93 -1.54 -8.25 3.27
N PHE A 94 -1.49 -7.74 2.04
CA PHE A 94 -0.74 -6.56 1.61
C PHE A 94 -1.48 -5.86 0.48
N HIS A 95 -1.11 -4.61 0.23
CA HIS A 95 -1.68 -3.80 -0.84
C HIS A 95 -0.62 -3.51 -1.88
N ALA A 96 -0.96 -3.65 -3.16
CA ALA A 96 -0.10 -3.15 -4.22
C ALA A 96 -0.12 -1.61 -4.18
N ILE A 97 1.06 -1.01 -4.15
CA ILE A 97 1.23 0.45 -4.04
C ILE A 97 1.97 1.05 -5.24
N SER A 98 2.69 0.24 -6.02
CA SER A 98 3.31 0.69 -7.27
C SER A 98 3.47 -0.44 -8.27
N LYS A 99 3.41 -0.09 -9.55
CA LYS A 99 3.79 -0.94 -10.68
C LYS A 99 4.71 -0.12 -11.59
N SER A 100 5.82 -0.71 -12.01
CA SER A 100 6.73 -0.09 -12.99
C SER A 100 7.39 -1.13 -13.89
N GLN A 101 7.99 -0.67 -14.98
CA GLN A 101 8.87 -1.46 -15.83
C GLN A 101 10.30 -0.98 -15.60
N LYS A 102 11.22 -1.89 -15.27
CA LYS A 102 12.64 -1.55 -15.04
C LYS A 102 13.53 -2.59 -15.70
N ASN A 103 14.41 -2.15 -16.61
CA ASN A 103 15.31 -3.01 -17.37
C ASN A 103 14.59 -4.17 -18.09
N GLY A 104 13.42 -3.90 -18.67
CA GLY A 104 12.60 -4.91 -19.37
C GLY A 104 11.89 -5.91 -18.45
N LYS A 105 11.92 -5.69 -17.13
CA LYS A 105 11.24 -6.52 -16.13
C LYS A 105 10.08 -5.76 -15.50
N GLU A 106 9.00 -6.48 -15.26
CA GLU A 106 7.85 -5.94 -14.53
C GLU A 106 8.17 -5.94 -13.03
N VAL A 107 7.94 -4.80 -12.37
CA VAL A 107 8.20 -4.62 -10.94
C VAL A 107 6.95 -4.16 -10.24
N TRP A 108 6.49 -4.96 -9.28
CA TRP A 108 5.42 -4.62 -8.35
C TRP A 108 6.00 -4.29 -6.98
N VAL A 109 5.45 -3.26 -6.36
CA VAL A 109 5.74 -2.91 -4.97
C VAL A 109 4.47 -3.06 -4.15
N TYR A 110 4.59 -3.78 -3.06
CA TYR A 110 3.53 -4.03 -2.10
C TYR A 110 3.90 -3.47 -0.74
N LEU A 111 2.88 -3.08 0.01
CA LEU A 111 2.98 -2.65 1.40
C LEU A 111 2.19 -3.61 2.29
N SER A 112 2.87 -4.16 3.29
CA SER A 112 2.27 -4.95 4.37
C SER A 112 2.38 -4.19 5.68
N THR A 113 1.30 -4.19 6.46
CA THR A 113 1.24 -3.73 7.86
C THR A 113 1.56 -4.85 8.86
N PHE A 114 1.72 -6.08 8.39
CA PHE A 114 2.16 -7.21 9.21
C PHE A 114 3.67 -7.15 9.45
N LYS A 115 4.11 -7.65 10.62
CA LYS A 115 5.53 -7.80 10.94
C LYS A 115 6.21 -8.71 9.93
N PHE A 116 7.52 -8.50 9.75
CA PHE A 116 8.36 -9.20 8.77
C PHE A 116 8.19 -10.73 8.79
N ASN A 117 8.30 -11.36 9.97
CA ASN A 117 8.17 -12.81 10.06
C ASN A 117 6.73 -13.30 9.83
N ASP A 118 5.73 -12.51 10.23
CA ASP A 118 4.32 -12.88 10.09
C ASP A 118 3.92 -12.89 8.62
N ILE A 119 4.30 -11.85 7.87
CA ILE A 119 4.00 -11.80 6.43
C ILE A 119 4.75 -12.90 5.66
N GLN A 120 6.00 -13.21 6.03
CA GLN A 120 6.72 -14.34 5.46
C GLN A 120 6.04 -15.68 5.75
N ASN A 121 5.54 -15.89 6.95
CA ASN A 121 4.84 -17.13 7.30
C ASN A 121 3.54 -17.29 6.49
N ILE A 122 2.73 -16.24 6.40
CA ILE A 122 1.49 -16.25 5.63
C ILE A 122 1.76 -16.52 4.14
N LEU A 123 2.79 -15.90 3.57
CA LEU A 123 3.13 -16.10 2.17
C LEU A 123 3.78 -17.46 1.92
N LYS A 124 4.54 -18.02 2.87
CA LYS A 124 5.01 -19.41 2.77
C LYS A 124 3.84 -20.39 2.75
N LEU A 125 2.81 -20.18 3.57
CA LEU A 125 1.61 -21.03 3.53
C LEU A 125 0.95 -21.00 2.14
N THR A 126 0.89 -19.82 1.52
CA THR A 126 0.23 -19.62 0.22
C THR A 126 1.09 -20.08 -0.97
N TYR A 127 2.41 -19.89 -0.91
CA TYR A 127 3.31 -19.99 -2.06
C TYR A 127 4.44 -21.00 -1.90
N SER A 128 4.55 -21.75 -0.80
CA SER A 128 5.66 -22.70 -0.54
C SER A 128 5.99 -23.61 -1.73
N GLN A 129 4.99 -24.19 -2.39
CA GLN A 129 5.18 -25.09 -3.54
C GLN A 129 5.76 -24.39 -4.78
N LYS A 130 5.59 -23.07 -4.87
CA LYS A 130 6.05 -22.20 -5.94
C LYS A 130 7.41 -21.59 -5.66
N ILE A 131 7.94 -21.72 -4.45
CA ILE A 131 9.26 -21.22 -4.08
C ILE A 131 10.30 -22.25 -4.48
N ASP A 132 11.32 -21.81 -5.22
CA ASP A 132 12.48 -22.60 -5.59
C ASP A 132 13.54 -22.55 -4.49
N SER A 133 13.89 -21.34 -4.06
CA SER A 133 14.92 -21.14 -3.05
C SER A 133 14.75 -19.86 -2.25
N PHE A 134 15.38 -19.82 -1.08
CA PHE A 134 15.49 -18.65 -0.22
C PHE A 134 16.94 -18.16 -0.18
N LYS A 135 17.12 -16.84 -0.19
CA LYS A 135 18.38 -16.14 -0.01
C LYS A 135 18.22 -15.04 1.03
N SER A 136 19.34 -14.56 1.55
CA SER A 136 19.40 -13.47 2.51
C SER A 136 20.30 -12.36 1.98
N ILE A 137 19.84 -11.12 2.01
CA ILE A 137 20.61 -9.91 1.67
C ILE A 137 20.91 -9.14 2.95
N GLU A 138 19.89 -8.68 3.64
CA GLU A 138 19.97 -7.93 4.90
C GLU A 138 19.40 -8.72 6.08
N LYS A 139 18.29 -9.44 5.85
CA LYS A 139 17.61 -10.28 6.85
C LYS A 139 17.48 -11.73 6.38
N SER A 140 17.20 -12.62 7.34
CA SER A 140 17.02 -14.04 7.04
C SER A 140 15.87 -14.26 6.04
N HIS A 141 16.18 -14.93 4.94
CA HIS A 141 15.22 -15.30 3.89
C HIS A 141 14.45 -14.10 3.32
N ASP A 142 15.06 -12.93 3.26
CA ASP A 142 14.44 -11.71 2.72
C ASP A 142 14.40 -11.65 1.19
N LEU A 143 14.99 -12.63 0.49
CA LEU A 143 14.89 -12.79 -0.95
C LEU A 143 14.38 -14.19 -1.30
N TRP A 144 13.21 -14.27 -1.91
CA TRP A 144 12.61 -15.51 -2.37
C TRP A 144 12.73 -15.60 -3.88
N ILE A 145 13.22 -16.73 -4.36
CA ILE A 145 13.26 -17.06 -5.78
C ILE A 145 12.10 -18.02 -6.03
N PHE A 146 11.16 -17.62 -6.88
CA PHE A 146 10.07 -18.50 -7.29
C PHE A 146 10.49 -19.36 -8.48
N LYS A 147 9.80 -20.49 -8.65
CA LYS A 147 9.88 -21.35 -9.82
C LYS A 147 9.24 -20.65 -11.02
N GLU A 148 9.60 -21.12 -12.21
CA GLU A 148 8.97 -20.74 -13.48
C GLU A 148 9.03 -19.22 -13.73
N ASP A 149 7.94 -18.64 -14.21
CA ASP A 149 7.81 -17.23 -14.60
C ASP A 149 7.38 -16.31 -13.43
N MET A 150 7.29 -16.83 -12.21
CA MET A 150 6.88 -16.06 -11.03
C MET A 150 7.96 -15.13 -10.48
N GLY A 151 9.18 -15.18 -11.02
CA GLY A 151 10.23 -14.21 -10.72
C GLY A 151 10.77 -14.29 -9.28
N ARG A 152 11.04 -13.14 -8.67
CA ARG A 152 11.62 -13.04 -7.32
C ARG A 152 10.93 -12.01 -6.45
N LEU A 153 10.82 -12.29 -5.16
CA LEU A 153 10.22 -11.41 -4.16
C LEU A 153 11.24 -11.04 -3.10
N MET A 154 11.46 -9.75 -2.92
CA MET A 154 12.31 -9.21 -1.87
C MET A 154 11.45 -8.58 -0.78
N PHE A 155 11.84 -8.76 0.48
CA PHE A 155 11.21 -8.17 1.64
C PHE A 155 12.16 -7.14 2.24
N SER A 156 11.65 -5.95 2.55
CA SER A 156 12.42 -4.91 3.24
C SER A 156 11.58 -4.36 4.37
N GLU A 157 12.09 -4.46 5.59
CA GLU A 157 11.45 -3.84 6.75
C GLU A 157 11.79 -2.34 6.78
N GLN A 158 10.77 -1.51 6.87
CA GLN A 158 10.85 -0.06 6.85
C GLN A 158 10.08 0.46 8.07
N GLY A 159 10.77 0.46 9.23
CA GLY A 159 10.13 0.71 10.52
C GLY A 159 9.11 -0.38 10.83
N GLU A 160 7.83 0.01 10.96
CA GLU A 160 6.73 -0.93 11.25
C GLU A 160 6.08 -1.53 9.99
N TYR A 161 6.55 -1.14 8.80
CA TYR A 161 6.04 -1.63 7.52
C TYR A 161 6.98 -2.66 6.91
N VAL A 162 6.43 -3.54 6.09
CA VAL A 162 7.22 -4.39 5.22
C VAL A 162 6.88 -4.04 3.77
N ILE A 163 7.89 -3.56 3.06
CA ILE A 163 7.83 -3.36 1.62
C ILE A 163 8.22 -4.67 0.95
N LEU A 164 7.37 -5.15 0.05
CA LEU A 164 7.67 -6.30 -0.79
C LEU A 164 7.90 -5.83 -2.23
N VAL A 165 9.03 -6.19 -2.80
CA VAL A 165 9.38 -5.87 -4.19
C VAL A 165 9.38 -7.16 -4.99
N HIS A 166 8.41 -7.29 -5.89
CA HIS A 166 8.25 -8.45 -6.76
C HIS A 166 8.72 -8.11 -8.16
N VAL A 167 9.72 -8.84 -8.65
CA VAL A 167 10.33 -8.63 -9.97
C VAL A 167 10.09 -9.86 -10.81
N LEU A 168 9.41 -9.68 -11.95
CA LEU A 168 9.18 -10.69 -12.99
C LEU A 168 10.22 -10.51 -14.10
#